data_AF-A0A1V3IHD0-F1
#
_entry.id   AF-A0A1V3IHD0-F1
#
_cell.length_a   1.000
_cell.length_b   1.000
_cell.length_c   1.000
_cell.angle_alpha   90.00
_cell.angle_beta   90.00
_cell.angle_gamma   90.00
#
_symmetry.space_group_name_H-M   'P 1'
#
loop_
_entity.id
_entity.type
_entity.pdbx_description
1 polymer ?
#
loop_
_entity_poly.entity_id
_entity_poly.type
_entity_poly.pdbx_seq_one_letter_code
_entity_poly.pdbx_strand_id
1 'polypeptide(L)'
;MLSQTRLAQLAEMESILNEANEFLGEVETFLEKWQAFLPKMKRLEHYYFNGDWLADSEAYEKGEIPETQPCGVLSEDLVYNASAEQQHLAIEYLKVITEILDQRNR
;
A
#
# COMPACT_ATOMS: atom_id res chain seq x y z
N MET A 1 -17.49 -0.35 -46.30
CA MET A 1 -17.68 -0.80 -44.90
C MET A 1 -16.39 -1.44 -44.41
N LEU A 2 -16.10 -1.40 -43.10
CA LEU A 2 -14.95 -2.12 -42.53
C LEU A 2 -15.11 -3.65 -42.74
N SER A 3 -13.98 -4.37 -42.83
CA SER A 3 -14.02 -5.84 -42.86
C SER A 3 -14.43 -6.39 -41.50
N GLN A 4 -14.96 -7.62 -41.49
CA GLN A 4 -15.30 -8.32 -40.23
C GLN A 4 -14.10 -8.41 -39.29
N THR A 5 -12.89 -8.68 -39.81
CA THR A 5 -11.65 -8.70 -39.03
C THR A 5 -11.37 -7.36 -38.34
N ARG A 6 -11.54 -6.25 -39.06
CA ARG A 6 -11.32 -4.91 -38.48
C ARG A 6 -12.39 -4.55 -37.45
N LEU A 7 -13.62 -5.01 -37.63
CA LEU A 7 -14.69 -4.83 -36.64
C LEU A 7 -14.44 -5.64 -35.36
N ALA A 8 -13.95 -6.89 -35.49
CA ALA A 8 -13.58 -7.71 -34.35
C ALA A 8 -12.43 -7.08 -33.55
N GLN A 9 -11.39 -6.60 -34.23
CA GLN A 9 -10.29 -5.90 -33.58
C GLN A 9 -10.74 -4.62 -32.86
N LEU A 10 -11.66 -3.86 -33.46
CA LEU A 10 -12.22 -2.67 -32.80
C LEU A 10 -12.96 -3.03 -31.51
N ALA A 11 -13.78 -4.09 -31.53
CA ALA A 11 -14.50 -4.56 -30.35
C ALA A 11 -13.55 -5.05 -29.24
N GLU A 12 -12.46 -5.73 -29.61
CA GLU A 12 -11.43 -6.15 -28.66
C GLU A 12 -10.75 -4.95 -27.99
N MET A 13 -10.31 -3.96 -28.77
CA MET A 13 -9.68 -2.76 -28.21
C MET A 13 -10.65 -1.94 -27.34
N GLU A 14 -11.93 -1.90 -27.69
CA GLU A 14 -12.97 -1.26 -26.87
C GLU A 14 -13.15 -1.97 -25.53
N SER A 15 -13.12 -3.32 -25.51
CA SER A 15 -13.16 -4.09 -24.26
C SER A 15 -11.97 -3.73 -23.37
N ILE A 16 -10.76 -3.76 -23.94
CA ILE A 16 -9.53 -3.44 -23.21
C ILE A 16 -9.57 -2.00 -22.68
N LEU A 17 -10.08 -1.04 -23.45
CA LEU A 17 -10.22 0.34 -23.01
C LEU A 17 -11.17 0.46 -21.81
N ASN A 18 -12.31 -0.23 -21.84
CA ASN A 18 -13.28 -0.22 -20.75
C ASN A 18 -12.68 -0.84 -19.48
N GLU A 19 -12.02 -2.00 -19.61
CA GLU A 19 -11.30 -2.65 -18.51
C GLU A 19 -10.19 -1.75 -17.94
N ALA A 20 -9.43 -1.06 -18.80
CA ALA A 20 -8.39 -0.14 -18.37
C ALA A 20 -8.96 1.05 -17.59
N ASN A 21 -10.07 1.64 -18.04
CA ASN A 21 -10.70 2.77 -17.35
C ASN A 21 -11.22 2.38 -15.96
N GLU A 22 -11.81 1.20 -15.83
CA GLU A 22 -12.27 0.68 -14.54
C GLU A 22 -11.09 0.46 -13.59
N PHE A 23 -10.09 -0.29 -14.03
CA PHE A 23 -8.91 -0.60 -13.21
C PHE A 23 -8.13 0.65 -12.81
N LEU A 24 -7.95 1.62 -13.71
CA LEU A 24 -7.24 2.86 -13.39
C LEU A 24 -7.99 3.70 -12.34
N GLY A 25 -9.33 3.66 -12.33
CA GLY A 25 -10.13 4.28 -11.27
C GLY A 25 -9.92 3.63 -9.90
N GLU A 26 -9.78 2.30 -9.85
CA GLU A 26 -9.43 1.58 -8.62
C GLU A 26 -8.03 1.95 -8.13
N VAL A 27 -7.05 2.03 -9.04
CA VAL A 27 -5.68 2.43 -8.74
C VAL A 27 -5.62 3.84 -8.17
N GLU A 28 -6.35 4.80 -8.76
CA GLU A 28 -6.44 6.18 -8.25
C GLU A 28 -7.00 6.20 -6.83
N THR A 29 -8.13 5.53 -6.60
CA THR A 29 -8.77 5.45 -5.28
C THR A 29 -7.84 4.84 -4.23
N PHE A 30 -7.11 3.78 -4.59
CA PHE A 30 -6.17 3.14 -3.68
C PHE A 30 -4.95 4.02 -3.39
N LEU A 31 -4.44 4.74 -4.39
CA LEU A 31 -3.34 5.68 -4.23
C LEU A 31 -3.71 6.80 -3.26
N GLU A 32 -4.89 7.39 -3.39
CA GLU A 32 -5.40 8.40 -2.44
C GLU A 32 -5.49 7.85 -1.02
N LYS A 33 -6.04 6.64 -0.87
CA LYS A 33 -6.13 5.96 0.42
C LYS A 33 -4.75 5.75 1.05
N TRP A 34 -3.75 5.32 0.28
CA TRP A 34 -2.39 5.12 0.77
C TRP A 34 -1.78 6.47 1.18
N GLN A 35 -1.86 7.49 0.34
CA GLN A 35 -1.34 8.82 0.63
C GLN A 35 -1.92 9.39 1.93
N ALA A 36 -3.23 9.23 2.16
CA ALA A 36 -3.89 9.63 3.39
C ALA A 36 -3.47 8.81 4.62
N PHE A 37 -3.00 7.58 4.43
CA PHE A 37 -2.51 6.70 5.49
C PHE A 37 -1.04 6.97 5.87
N LEU A 38 -0.20 7.48 4.96
CA LEU A 38 1.23 7.72 5.20
C LEU A 38 1.53 8.48 6.51
N PRO A 39 0.81 9.57 6.88
CA PRO A 39 1.06 10.25 8.15
C PRO A 39 0.76 9.38 9.37
N LYS A 40 -0.25 8.51 9.28
CA LYS A 40 -0.61 7.57 10.36
C LYS A 40 0.47 6.51 10.54
N MET A 41 0.99 5.97 9.43
CA MET A 41 2.08 5.00 9.49
C MET A 41 3.35 5.63 10.09
N LYS A 42 3.70 6.86 9.68
CA LYS A 42 4.82 7.61 10.28
C LYS A 42 4.66 7.83 11.78
N ARG A 43 3.43 8.10 12.24
CA ARG A 43 3.15 8.22 13.68
C ARG A 43 3.35 6.91 14.43
N LEU A 44 2.93 5.79 13.84
CA LEU A 44 3.13 4.45 14.41
C LEU A 44 4.62 4.08 14.48
N GLU A 45 5.37 4.33 13.40
CA GLU A 45 6.81 4.15 13.36
C GLU A 45 7.53 5.06 14.37
N HIS A 46 7.11 6.31 14.49
CA HIS A 46 7.68 7.23 15.47
C HIS A 46 7.48 6.72 16.89
N TYR A 47 6.28 6.27 17.23
CA TYR A 47 6.00 5.64 18.53
C TYR A 47 6.96 4.49 18.83
N TYR A 48 7.13 3.57 17.87
CA TYR A 48 7.96 2.37 18.02
C TYR A 48 9.47 2.68 18.10
N PHE A 49 9.99 3.47 17.17
CA PHE A 49 11.45 3.67 17.03
C PHE A 49 12.00 4.82 17.88
N ASN A 50 11.18 5.83 18.19
CA ASN A 50 11.66 7.10 18.76
C ASN A 50 10.77 7.65 19.90
N GLY A 51 9.68 6.97 20.21
CA GLY A 51 8.69 7.41 21.19
C GLY A 51 8.71 6.54 22.44
N ASP A 52 7.56 6.45 23.09
CA ASP A 52 7.41 5.84 24.41
C ASP A 52 7.31 4.31 24.38
N TRP A 53 7.47 3.66 23.22
CA TRP A 53 7.28 2.22 23.08
C TRP A 53 8.05 1.39 24.11
N LEU A 54 9.31 1.72 24.38
CA LEU A 54 10.12 0.99 25.36
C LEU A 54 9.54 1.12 26.78
N ALA A 55 9.17 2.33 27.17
CA ALA A 55 8.59 2.59 28.49
C ALA A 55 7.22 1.90 28.64
N ASP A 56 6.39 1.94 27.61
CA ASP A 56 5.08 1.28 27.61
C ASP A 56 5.23 -0.25 27.63
N SER A 57 6.23 -0.80 26.93
CA SER A 57 6.56 -2.24 26.96
C SER A 57 6.98 -2.67 28.37
N GLU A 58 7.84 -1.91 29.03
CA GLU A 58 8.22 -2.19 30.43
C GLU A 58 7.02 -2.08 31.39
N ALA A 59 6.12 -1.12 31.19
CA ALA A 59 4.89 -0.97 31.98
C ALA A 59 3.95 -2.18 31.77
N TYR A 60 3.86 -2.68 30.54
CA TYR A 60 3.11 -3.89 30.22
C TYR A 60 3.66 -5.11 30.94
N GLU A 61 4.98 -5.32 30.94
CA GLU A 61 5.64 -6.41 31.67
C GLU A 61 5.43 -6.34 33.18
N LYS A 62 5.34 -5.13 33.74
CA LYS A 62 5.03 -4.89 35.15
C LYS A 62 3.55 -5.08 35.50
N GLY A 63 2.68 -5.31 34.52
CA GLY A 63 1.24 -5.45 34.71
C GLY A 63 0.53 -4.12 34.99
N GLU A 64 1.12 -3.00 34.59
CA GLU A 64 0.57 -1.66 34.78
C GLU A 64 -0.50 -1.29 33.73
N ILE A 65 -0.63 -2.12 32.68
CA ILE A 65 -1.62 -1.96 31.62
C ILE A 65 -2.79 -2.94 31.86
N PRO A 66 -4.06 -2.48 31.83
CA PRO A 66 -5.22 -3.35 31.98
C PRO A 66 -5.22 -4.49 30.94
N GLU A 67 -5.51 -5.72 31.37
CA GLU A 67 -5.58 -6.89 30.48
C GLU A 67 -6.60 -6.72 29.33
N THR A 68 -7.60 -5.86 29.50
CA THR A 68 -8.60 -5.54 28.47
C THR A 68 -8.05 -4.67 27.34
N GLN A 69 -6.88 -4.05 27.51
CA GLN A 69 -6.26 -3.18 26.52
C GLN A 69 -5.45 -4.01 25.51
N PRO A 70 -5.79 -4.01 24.21
CA PRO A 70 -4.97 -4.65 23.21
C PRO A 70 -3.60 -3.96 23.11
N CYS A 71 -2.53 -4.75 23.23
CA CYS A 71 -1.15 -4.27 23.28
C CYS A 71 -0.28 -4.82 22.14
N GLY A 72 -0.88 -5.15 20.99
CA GLY A 72 -0.11 -5.65 19.83
C GLY A 72 0.99 -4.69 19.38
N VAL A 73 0.83 -3.38 19.61
CA VAL A 73 1.87 -2.38 19.33
C VAL A 73 3.12 -2.51 20.20
N LEU A 74 3.02 -3.19 21.36
CA LEU A 74 4.14 -3.45 22.26
C LEU A 74 4.94 -4.71 21.88
N SER A 75 4.49 -5.45 20.86
CA SER A 75 5.32 -6.50 20.26
C SER A 75 6.56 -5.90 19.62
N GLU A 76 7.71 -6.53 19.83
CA GLU A 76 8.96 -6.23 19.11
C GLU A 76 8.82 -6.38 17.59
N ASP A 77 7.92 -7.25 17.13
CA ASP A 77 7.85 -7.62 15.71
C ASP A 77 6.79 -6.86 14.93
N LEU A 78 5.61 -6.62 15.51
CA LEU A 78 4.43 -6.26 14.70
C LEU A 78 4.56 -4.89 14.01
N VAL A 79 5.06 -3.87 14.70
CA VAL A 79 5.25 -2.54 14.08
C VAL A 79 6.44 -2.56 13.12
N TYR A 80 7.52 -3.25 13.48
CA TYR A 80 8.70 -3.41 12.64
C TYR A 80 8.34 -4.10 11.31
N ASN A 81 7.63 -5.22 11.37
CA ASN A 81 7.18 -5.97 10.20
C ASN A 81 6.25 -5.16 9.32
N ALA A 82 5.32 -4.39 9.90
CA ALA A 82 4.44 -3.50 9.14
C ALA A 82 5.24 -2.39 8.41
N SER A 83 6.26 -1.82 9.04
CA SER A 83 7.15 -0.83 8.42
C SER A 83 7.97 -1.44 7.28
N ALA A 84 8.54 -2.62 7.50
CA ALA A 84 9.30 -3.36 6.50
C ALA A 84 8.44 -3.73 5.28
N GLU A 85 7.21 -4.21 5.51
CA GLU A 85 6.26 -4.54 4.43
C GLU A 85 5.88 -3.30 3.62
N GLN A 86 5.60 -2.18 4.29
CA GLN A 86 5.34 -0.91 3.59
C GLN A 86 6.50 -0.52 2.67
N GLN A 87 7.74 -0.63 3.16
CA GLN A 87 8.93 -0.32 2.36
C GLN A 87 9.09 -1.27 1.18
N HIS A 88 8.90 -2.58 1.41
CA HIS A 88 8.95 -3.59 0.35
C HIS A 88 7.94 -3.28 -0.76
N LEU A 89 6.68 -3.05 -0.40
CA LEU A 89 5.65 -2.72 -1.37
C LEU A 89 5.97 -1.41 -2.11
N ALA A 90 6.47 -0.38 -1.43
CA ALA A 90 6.87 0.87 -2.09
C ALA A 90 7.92 0.63 -3.20
N ILE A 91 8.87 -0.29 -2.97
CA ILE A 91 9.87 -0.67 -3.97
C ILE A 91 9.23 -1.40 -5.16
N GLU A 92 8.31 -2.35 -4.92
CA GLU A 92 7.61 -3.03 -6.01
C GLU A 92 6.78 -2.05 -6.86
N TYR A 93 6.16 -1.06 -6.22
CA TYR A 93 5.42 -0.01 -6.94
C TYR A 93 6.37 0.85 -7.80
N LEU A 94 7.56 1.19 -7.29
CA LEU A 94 8.55 1.93 -8.09
C LEU A 94 8.99 1.16 -9.34
N LYS A 95 9.10 -0.18 -9.27
CA LYS A 95 9.41 -1.01 -10.44
C LYS A 95 8.32 -0.90 -11.50
N VAL A 96 7.05 -1.08 -11.09
CA VAL A 96 5.89 -0.96 -11.99
C VAL A 96 5.80 0.43 -12.62
N ILE A 97 5.96 1.48 -11.81
CA ILE A 97 5.94 2.87 -12.29
C ILE A 97 7.06 3.10 -13.32
N THR A 98 8.26 2.56 -13.06
CA THR A 98 9.38 2.69 -13.99
C THR A 98 9.10 1.97 -15.30
N GLU A 99 8.49 0.78 -15.25
CA GLU A 99 8.08 0.04 -16.45
C GLU A 99 7.04 0.81 -17.28
N ILE A 100 6.05 1.44 -16.63
CA ILE A 100 5.04 2.27 -17.29
C ILE A 100 5.66 3.50 -17.96
N LEU A 101 6.67 4.11 -17.32
CA LEU A 101 7.33 5.32 -17.80
C LEU A 101 8.46 5.07 -18.80
N ASP A 102 8.98 3.84 -18.92
CA ASP A 102 10.05 3.52 -19.85
C ASP A 102 9.55 3.58 -21.31
N GLN A 103 9.82 4.71 -21.97
CA GLN A 103 9.41 4.99 -23.34
C GLN A 103 10.06 4.08 -24.39
N ARG A 104 11.04 3.24 -24.01
CA ARG A 104 11.72 2.32 -24.93
C ARG A 104 10.84 1.15 -25.38
N ASN A 105 9.67 0.96 -24.77
CA ASN A 105 8.65 -0.02 -25.16
C ASN A 105 7.48 0.58 -25.96
N ARG A 106 7.58 1.83 -26.43
CA ARG A 106 6.61 2.47 -27.34
C ARG A 106 7.16 2.62 -28.75
#